data_AF-A0A430FFM5-F1
#
_entry.id   AF-A0A430FFM5-F1
#
_cell.length_a   1.000
_cell.length_b   1.000
_cell.length_c   1.000
_cell.angle_alpha   90.00
_cell.angle_beta   90.00
_cell.angle_gamma   90.00
#
_symmetry.space_group_name_H-M   'P 1'
#
loop_
_entity.id
_entity.type
_entity.pdbx_description
1 polymer ?
#
loop_
_entity_poly.entity_id
_entity_poly.type
_entity_poly.pdbx_seq_one_letter_code
_entity_poly.pdbx_strand_id
1 'polypeptide(L)'
;MLSVIASFVAGLVLALLGFWICGGGIPGIVVALILAVAGYVGVGFLTQPERKLGQVLASAIPNGQKAVEAIDAANANLSAIGKLRSQVRDQFVGKEVDDFAVATRALVQFVESNPQSYDTLRHYVNVYGVQTEKLLRGYVEVEQSGATDQISKARAETIEALQVLEQTAAGELSRAVEAKTLALSADSDAIVRLASMDGYTATATQGAQHEHTSDGNVQGSNVQGGNR
;
A
#
# COMPACT_ATOMS: atom_id res chain seq x y z
N MET A 1 -16.74 -16.36 4.18
CA MET A 1 -17.53 -17.49 4.75
C MET A 1 -18.49 -18.09 3.73
N LEU A 2 -19.35 -17.29 3.06
CA LEU A 2 -20.31 -17.80 2.07
C LEU A 2 -19.67 -18.58 0.92
N SER A 3 -18.54 -18.11 0.38
CA SER A 3 -17.83 -18.77 -0.73
C SER A 3 -17.20 -20.11 -0.35
N VAL A 4 -16.81 -20.28 0.91
CA VAL A 4 -16.27 -21.53 1.45
C VAL A 4 -17.39 -22.56 1.60
N ILE A 5 -18.57 -22.11 2.04
CA ILE A 5 -19.76 -22.97 2.15
C ILE A 5 -20.24 -23.37 0.75
N ALA A 6 -20.25 -22.44 -0.21
CA ALA A 6 -20.66 -22.72 -1.58
C ALA A 6 -19.73 -23.73 -2.29
N SER A 7 -18.40 -23.59 -2.13
CA SER A 7 -17.44 -24.52 -2.73
C SER A 7 -17.47 -25.89 -2.06
N PHE A 8 -17.69 -25.94 -0.74
CA PHE A 8 -17.88 -27.19 -0.01
C PHE A 8 -19.14 -27.94 -0.48
N VAL A 9 -20.27 -27.23 -0.61
CA VAL A 9 -21.54 -27.81 -1.08
C VAL A 9 -21.42 -28.28 -2.54
N ALA A 10 -20.80 -27.50 -3.42
CA ALA A 10 -20.57 -27.89 -4.81
C ALA A 10 -19.68 -29.15 -4.91
N GLY A 11 -18.62 -29.23 -4.10
CA GLY A 11 -17.75 -30.40 -4.03
C GLY A 11 -18.47 -31.65 -3.51
N LEU A 12 -19.36 -31.49 -2.53
CA LEU A 12 -20.17 -32.59 -1.99
C LEU A 12 -21.17 -33.13 -3.02
N VAL A 13 -21.82 -32.24 -3.79
CA VAL A 13 -22.75 -32.62 -4.85
C VAL A 13 -22.03 -33.37 -5.97
N LEU A 14 -20.85 -32.91 -6.39
CA LEU A 14 -20.00 -33.59 -7.39
C LEU A 14 -19.51 -34.97 -6.89
N ALA A 15 -19.15 -35.08 -5.61
CA ALA A 15 -18.72 -36.34 -5.02
C ALA A 15 -19.87 -37.38 -4.96
N LEU A 16 -21.08 -36.95 -4.61
CA LEU A 16 -22.27 -37.80 -4.59
C LEU A 16 -22.67 -38.28 -6.00
N LEU A 17 -22.60 -37.38 -6.99
CA LEU A 17 -22.84 -37.73 -8.40
C LEU A 17 -21.80 -38.72 -8.94
N GLY A 18 -20.51 -38.52 -8.62
CA GLY A 18 -19.44 -39.44 -9.00
C GLY A 18 -19.59 -40.81 -8.33
N PHE A 19 -20.01 -40.85 -7.06
CA PHE A 19 -20.28 -42.09 -6.33
C PHE A 19 -21.47 -42.87 -6.91
N TRP A 20 -22.52 -42.17 -7.35
CA TRP A 20 -23.72 -42.77 -7.93
C TRP A 20 -23.46 -43.36 -9.33
N ILE A 21 -22.68 -42.68 -10.18
CA ILE A 21 -22.35 -43.13 -11.54
C ILE A 21 -21.42 -44.35 -11.54
N CYS A 22 -20.53 -44.48 -10.54
CA CYS A 22 -19.57 -45.58 -10.47
C CYS A 22 -20.09 -46.84 -9.74
N GLY A 23 -21.37 -46.90 -9.37
CA GLY A 23 -22.02 -48.11 -8.86
C GLY A 23 -21.67 -48.51 -7.42
N GLY A 24 -20.98 -47.66 -6.65
CA GLY A 24 -20.64 -47.88 -5.24
C GLY A 24 -19.54 -48.91 -4.97
N GLY A 25 -18.63 -48.58 -4.04
CA GLY A 25 -17.51 -49.43 -3.61
C GLY A 25 -16.20 -48.65 -3.41
N ILE A 26 -15.15 -49.32 -2.91
CA ILE A 26 -13.79 -48.75 -2.72
C ILE A 26 -13.28 -47.97 -3.95
N PRO A 27 -13.43 -48.44 -5.21
CA PRO A 27 -13.00 -47.65 -6.37
C PRO A 27 -13.81 -46.35 -6.55
N GLY A 28 -15.10 -46.34 -6.22
CA GLY A 28 -15.94 -45.15 -6.25
C GLY A 28 -15.53 -44.10 -5.22
N ILE A 29 -15.05 -44.53 -4.04
CA ILE A 29 -14.50 -43.61 -3.02
C ILE A 29 -13.22 -42.96 -3.52
N VAL A 30 -12.32 -43.71 -4.17
CA VAL A 30 -11.07 -43.16 -4.71
C VAL A 30 -11.36 -42.15 -5.82
N VAL A 31 -12.27 -42.46 -6.73
CA VAL A 31 -12.69 -41.54 -7.81
C VAL A 31 -13.37 -40.30 -7.23
N ALA A 32 -14.26 -40.44 -6.24
CA ALA A 32 -14.91 -39.31 -5.59
C ALA A 32 -13.92 -38.42 -4.81
N LEU A 33 -12.90 -39.01 -4.18
CA LEU A 33 -11.85 -38.26 -3.48
C LEU A 33 -10.96 -37.50 -4.46
N ILE A 34 -10.60 -38.11 -5.60
CA ILE A 34 -9.86 -37.44 -6.67
C ILE A 34 -10.70 -36.31 -7.28
N LEU A 35 -11.99 -36.52 -7.55
CA LEU A 35 -12.88 -35.47 -8.04
C LEU A 35 -13.16 -34.38 -7.01
N ALA A 36 -13.19 -34.69 -5.72
CA ALA A 36 -13.34 -33.69 -4.65
C ALA A 36 -12.07 -32.84 -4.52
N VAL A 37 -10.88 -33.45 -4.61
CA VAL A 37 -9.61 -32.72 -4.63
C VAL A 37 -9.46 -31.92 -5.92
N ALA A 38 -9.77 -32.49 -7.08
CA ALA A 38 -9.74 -31.79 -8.36
C ALA A 38 -10.81 -30.71 -8.47
N GLY A 39 -11.97 -30.90 -7.84
CA GLY A 39 -13.02 -29.88 -7.71
C GLY A 39 -12.61 -28.78 -6.75
N TYR A 40 -11.98 -29.11 -5.62
CA TYR A 40 -11.43 -28.12 -4.68
C TYR A 40 -10.27 -27.33 -5.27
N VAL A 41 -9.39 -27.97 -6.04
CA VAL A 41 -8.27 -27.31 -6.73
C VAL A 41 -8.76 -26.58 -7.98
N GLY A 42 -9.71 -27.14 -8.73
CA GLY A 42 -10.30 -26.54 -9.93
C GLY A 42 -11.15 -25.32 -9.59
N VAL A 43 -11.99 -25.41 -8.56
CA VAL A 43 -12.64 -24.24 -7.94
C VAL A 43 -11.58 -23.37 -7.28
N GLY A 44 -10.52 -23.90 -6.69
CA GLY A 44 -9.40 -23.10 -6.18
C GLY A 44 -8.66 -22.30 -7.24
N PHE A 45 -8.62 -22.77 -8.50
CA PHE A 45 -8.09 -22.07 -9.67
C PHE A 45 -9.11 -21.12 -10.30
N LEU A 46 -10.39 -21.47 -10.31
CA LEU A 46 -11.49 -20.61 -10.80
C LEU A 46 -11.92 -19.53 -9.78
N THR A 47 -11.60 -19.77 -8.51
CA THR A 47 -11.75 -18.90 -7.34
C THR A 47 -10.37 -18.48 -6.82
N GLN A 48 -9.33 -18.52 -7.67
CA GLN A 48 -8.24 -17.57 -7.48
C GLN A 48 -8.93 -16.22 -7.56
N PRO A 49 -8.98 -15.45 -6.47
CA PRO A 49 -9.57 -14.13 -6.56
C PRO A 49 -8.78 -13.43 -7.66
N GLU A 50 -9.46 -13.03 -8.74
CA GLU A 50 -8.87 -12.10 -9.69
C GLU A 50 -8.22 -11.02 -8.85
N ARG A 51 -6.89 -10.96 -8.92
CA ARG A 51 -6.11 -10.11 -8.03
C ARG A 51 -6.45 -8.69 -8.41
N LYS A 52 -7.36 -8.13 -7.63
CA LYS A 52 -7.96 -6.83 -7.85
C LYS A 52 -7.10 -5.80 -7.13
N LEU A 53 -6.36 -5.03 -7.91
CA LEU A 53 -5.92 -3.71 -7.48
C LEU A 53 -7.15 -2.80 -7.67
N GLY A 54 -7.93 -2.59 -6.61
CA GLY A 54 -9.20 -1.86 -6.69
C GLY A 54 -10.30 -2.61 -7.45
N GLN A 55 -10.88 -2.02 -8.50
CA GLN A 55 -11.98 -2.60 -9.31
C GLN A 55 -11.54 -3.18 -10.67
N VAL A 56 -10.24 -3.24 -10.96
CA VAL A 56 -9.73 -3.73 -12.26
C VAL A 56 -8.70 -4.83 -12.04
N LEU A 57 -8.72 -5.85 -12.90
CA LEU A 57 -7.78 -6.96 -12.85
C LEU A 57 -6.33 -6.45 -12.92
N ALA A 58 -5.46 -6.91 -12.01
CA ALA A 58 -4.03 -6.60 -12.02
C ALA A 58 -3.30 -6.99 -13.33
N SER A 59 -3.91 -7.83 -14.18
CA SER A 59 -3.42 -8.21 -15.50
C SER A 59 -3.67 -7.18 -16.61
N ALA A 60 -4.54 -6.18 -16.37
CA ALA A 60 -4.84 -5.11 -17.33
C ALA A 60 -4.05 -3.82 -17.09
N ILE A 61 -3.34 -3.72 -15.95
CA ILE A 61 -2.55 -2.53 -15.57
C ILE A 61 -1.06 -2.81 -15.80
N PRO A 62 -0.35 -1.98 -16.60
CA PRO A 62 1.11 -2.03 -16.69
C PRO A 62 1.72 -1.92 -15.29
N ASN A 63 2.56 -2.88 -14.90
CA ASN A 63 3.14 -3.03 -13.54
C ASN A 63 2.21 -3.53 -12.42
N GLY A 64 0.94 -3.84 -12.69
CA GLY A 64 0.00 -4.34 -11.68
C GLY A 64 0.46 -5.62 -10.97
N GLN A 65 1.02 -6.58 -11.72
CA GLN A 65 1.55 -7.82 -11.13
C GLN A 65 2.72 -7.56 -10.15
N LYS A 66 3.62 -6.62 -10.48
CA LYS A 66 4.78 -6.29 -9.65
C LYS A 66 4.39 -5.48 -8.41
N ALA A 67 3.40 -4.60 -8.55
CA ALA A 67 2.79 -3.91 -7.42
C ALA A 67 2.16 -4.90 -6.44
N VAL A 68 1.38 -5.85 -6.95
CA VAL A 68 0.79 -6.92 -6.13
C VAL A 68 1.87 -7.74 -5.41
N GLU A 69 2.96 -8.14 -6.09
CA GLU A 69 4.04 -8.88 -5.46
C GLU A 69 4.73 -8.07 -4.35
N ALA A 70 4.98 -6.77 -4.58
CA ALA A 70 5.55 -5.88 -3.57
C ALA A 70 4.62 -5.69 -2.37
N ILE A 71 3.31 -5.56 -2.60
CA ILE A 71 2.28 -5.45 -1.56
C ILE A 71 2.19 -6.77 -0.77
N ASP A 72 2.17 -7.92 -1.44
CA ASP A 72 2.15 -9.24 -0.81
C ASP A 72 3.38 -9.42 0.10
N ALA A 73 4.57 -9.05 -0.38
CA ALA A 73 5.80 -9.09 0.40
C ALA A 73 5.75 -8.15 1.62
N ALA A 74 5.24 -6.92 1.45
CA ALA A 74 5.06 -5.97 2.53
C ALA A 74 4.11 -6.50 3.61
N ASN A 75 2.97 -7.05 3.20
CA ASN A 75 1.95 -7.61 4.09
C ASN A 75 2.46 -8.85 4.83
N ALA A 76 3.23 -9.71 4.16
CA ALA A 76 3.88 -10.86 4.80
C ALA A 76 4.85 -10.41 5.91
N ASN A 77 5.66 -9.38 5.62
CA ASN A 77 6.58 -8.81 6.60
C ASN A 77 5.84 -8.15 7.78
N LEU A 78 4.80 -7.35 7.52
CA LEU A 78 3.97 -6.74 8.57
C LEU A 78 3.27 -7.79 9.44
N SER A 79 2.86 -8.92 8.85
CA SER A 79 2.29 -10.05 9.59
C SER A 79 3.33 -10.72 10.51
N ALA A 80 4.56 -10.91 10.02
CA ALA A 80 5.66 -11.44 10.84
C ALA A 80 6.00 -10.50 12.01
N ILE A 81 6.10 -9.20 11.73
CA ILE A 81 6.32 -8.16 12.74
C ILE A 81 5.15 -8.12 13.75
N GLY A 82 3.91 -8.24 13.28
CA GLY A 82 2.73 -8.33 14.15
C GLY A 82 2.74 -9.54 15.09
N LYS A 83 3.31 -10.67 14.67
CA LYS A 83 3.50 -11.85 15.56
C LYS A 83 4.61 -11.64 16.59
N LEU A 84 5.63 -10.85 16.27
CA LEU A 84 6.66 -10.47 17.23
C LEU A 84 6.11 -9.44 18.22
N ARG A 85 5.32 -8.48 17.72
CA ARG A 85 4.61 -7.48 18.51
C ARG A 85 3.74 -8.08 19.62
N SER A 86 3.06 -9.19 19.36
CA SER A 86 2.23 -9.85 20.38
C SER A 86 3.03 -10.56 21.47
N GLN A 87 4.33 -10.77 21.25
CA GLN A 87 5.25 -11.36 22.24
C GLN A 87 5.94 -10.28 23.09
N VAL A 88 5.99 -9.04 22.61
CA VAL A 88 6.51 -7.88 23.34
C VAL A 88 5.59 -7.55 24.51
N ARG A 89 6.12 -7.62 25.74
CA ARG A 89 5.38 -7.30 26.98
C ARG A 89 5.42 -5.81 27.29
N ASP A 90 6.48 -5.14 26.85
CA ASP A 90 6.68 -3.71 27.00
C ASP A 90 5.72 -2.85 26.15
N GLN A 91 4.94 -2.01 26.81
CA GLN A 91 3.97 -1.14 26.16
C GLN A 91 4.61 -0.03 25.31
N PHE A 92 5.82 0.44 25.67
CA PHE A 92 6.48 1.51 24.93
C PHE A 92 7.01 1.01 23.59
N VAL A 93 7.77 -0.10 23.62
CA VAL A 93 8.23 -0.76 22.39
C VAL A 93 7.05 -1.23 21.55
N GLY A 94 6.03 -1.77 22.21
CA GLY A 94 4.81 -2.17 21.55
C GLY A 94 4.14 -1.06 20.75
N LYS A 95 4.02 0.14 21.34
CA LYS A 95 3.46 1.31 20.65
C LYS A 95 4.27 1.67 19.41
N GLU A 96 5.59 1.76 19.53
CA GLU A 96 6.46 2.15 18.40
C GLU A 96 6.40 1.15 17.24
N VAL A 97 6.23 -0.15 17.53
CA VAL A 97 6.01 -1.16 16.50
C VAL A 97 4.65 -0.97 15.80
N ASP A 98 3.61 -0.59 16.55
CA ASP A 98 2.29 -0.33 16.01
C ASP A 98 2.32 0.93 15.11
N ASP A 99 3.02 1.99 15.54
CA ASP A 99 3.21 3.24 14.79
C ASP A 99 4.02 2.99 13.49
N PHE A 100 5.13 2.25 13.57
CA PHE A 100 5.87 1.76 12.39
C PHE A 100 4.97 0.96 11.42
N ALA A 101 4.12 0.08 11.96
CA ALA A 101 3.23 -0.73 11.15
C ALA A 101 2.14 0.13 10.48
N VAL A 102 1.68 1.21 11.11
CA VAL A 102 0.77 2.19 10.51
C VAL A 102 1.45 2.94 9.37
N ALA A 103 2.66 3.45 9.58
CA ALA A 103 3.42 4.16 8.54
C ALA A 103 3.69 3.27 7.32
N THR A 104 4.10 2.01 7.56
CA THR A 104 4.32 1.05 6.47
C THR A 104 3.02 0.70 5.74
N ARG A 105 1.89 0.57 6.43
CA ARG A 105 0.58 0.36 5.79
C ARG A 105 0.14 1.54 4.94
N ALA A 106 0.44 2.77 5.34
CA ALA A 106 0.17 3.95 4.52
C ALA A 106 0.94 3.91 3.19
N LEU A 107 2.20 3.45 3.22
CA LEU A 107 2.98 3.22 2.01
C LEU A 107 2.38 2.11 1.13
N VAL A 108 1.91 1.01 1.73
CA VAL A 108 1.19 -0.06 1.00
C VAL A 108 -0.07 0.48 0.31
N GLN A 109 -0.92 1.20 1.04
CA GLN A 109 -2.15 1.80 0.51
C GLN A 109 -1.88 2.80 -0.63
N PHE A 110 -0.77 3.53 -0.54
CA PHE A 110 -0.35 4.42 -1.61
C PHE A 110 0.00 3.65 -2.89
N VAL A 111 0.73 2.53 -2.79
CA VAL A 111 1.07 1.68 -3.94
C VAL A 111 -0.14 0.92 -4.50
N GLU A 112 -1.08 0.51 -3.64
CA GLU A 112 -2.36 -0.05 -4.08
C GLU A 112 -3.14 0.92 -4.98
N SER A 113 -3.13 2.21 -4.60
CA SER A 113 -3.76 3.29 -5.37
C SER A 113 -2.89 3.78 -6.54
N ASN A 114 -1.59 3.50 -6.52
CA ASN A 114 -0.59 3.95 -7.49
C ASN A 114 0.39 2.81 -7.85
N PRO A 115 -0.02 1.86 -8.70
CA PRO A 115 0.80 0.68 -9.01
C PRO A 115 2.17 1.02 -9.62
N GLN A 116 2.34 2.22 -10.19
CA GLN A 116 3.61 2.69 -10.74
C GLN A 116 4.69 2.93 -9.65
N SER A 117 4.29 3.15 -8.40
CA SER A 117 5.18 3.40 -7.27
C SER A 117 5.61 2.12 -6.53
N TYR A 118 5.43 0.95 -7.14
CA TYR A 118 5.76 -0.34 -6.51
C TYR A 118 7.23 -0.49 -6.14
N ASP A 119 8.13 0.17 -6.87
CA ASP A 119 9.57 0.09 -6.65
C ASP A 119 9.96 0.65 -5.28
N THR A 120 9.33 1.77 -4.88
CA THR A 120 9.50 2.41 -3.56
C THR A 120 9.16 1.45 -2.42
N LEU A 121 7.98 0.81 -2.47
CA LEU A 121 7.56 -0.15 -1.45
C LEU A 121 8.45 -1.40 -1.46
N ARG A 122 8.80 -1.92 -2.64
CA ARG A 122 9.67 -3.08 -2.76
C ARG A 122 11.06 -2.81 -2.18
N HIS A 123 11.63 -1.64 -2.46
CA HIS A 123 12.92 -1.23 -1.92
C HIS A 123 12.84 -1.12 -0.40
N TYR A 124 11.86 -0.41 0.13
CA TYR A 124 11.67 -0.23 1.56
C TYR A 124 11.55 -1.56 2.31
N VAL A 125 10.70 -2.47 1.83
CA VAL A 125 10.49 -3.78 2.46
C VAL A 125 11.74 -4.65 2.40
N ASN A 126 12.46 -4.66 1.28
CA ASN A 126 13.66 -5.47 1.14
C ASN A 126 14.83 -4.96 1.99
N VAL A 127 15.01 -3.64 2.08
CA VAL A 127 16.11 -3.05 2.84
C VAL A 127 15.81 -3.08 4.33
N TYR A 128 14.62 -2.65 4.73
CA TYR A 128 14.31 -2.41 6.13
C TYR A 128 13.51 -3.54 6.77
N GLY A 129 12.63 -4.23 6.03
CA GLY A 129 11.72 -5.22 6.59
C GLY A 129 12.41 -6.36 7.33
N VAL A 130 13.45 -6.96 6.71
CA VAL A 130 14.25 -8.04 7.32
C VAL A 130 15.01 -7.54 8.56
N GLN A 131 15.44 -6.28 8.57
CA GLN A 131 16.15 -5.70 9.70
C GLN A 131 15.22 -5.46 10.88
N THR A 132 14.00 -4.96 10.63
CA THR A 132 12.97 -4.77 11.65
C THR A 132 12.61 -6.09 12.33
N GLU A 133 12.46 -7.18 11.57
CA GLU A 133 12.17 -8.50 12.15
C GLU A 133 13.30 -8.98 13.07
N LYS A 134 14.56 -8.85 12.63
CA LYS A 134 15.73 -9.25 13.43
C LYS A 134 15.86 -8.42 14.70
N LEU A 135 15.67 -7.12 14.60
CA LEU A 135 15.68 -6.19 15.74
C LEU A 135 14.62 -6.60 16.77
N LEU A 136 13.38 -6.79 16.33
CA LEU A 136 12.28 -7.12 17.22
C LEU A 136 12.43 -8.50 17.86
N ARG A 137 12.93 -9.47 17.10
CA ARG A 137 13.24 -10.80 17.62
C ARG A 137 14.32 -10.74 18.70
N GLY A 138 15.41 -10.01 18.45
CA GLY A 138 16.49 -9.82 19.44
C GLY A 138 15.98 -9.12 20.70
N TYR A 139 15.12 -8.11 20.56
CA TYR A 139 14.47 -7.47 21.69
C TYR A 139 13.62 -8.44 22.51
N VAL A 140 12.76 -9.23 21.86
CA VAL A 140 11.91 -10.24 22.53
C VAL A 140 12.76 -11.28 23.28
N GLU A 141 13.89 -11.72 22.71
CA GLU A 141 14.82 -12.64 23.37
C GLU A 141 15.44 -12.01 24.63
N VAL A 142 15.86 -10.75 24.56
CA VAL A 142 16.39 -10.01 25.73
C VAL A 142 15.30 -9.83 26.78
N GLU A 143 14.07 -9.51 26.40
CA GLU A 143 12.94 -9.36 27.31
C GLU A 143 12.59 -10.68 28.02
N GLN A 144 12.62 -11.80 27.30
CA GLN A 144 12.37 -13.13 27.86
C GLN A 144 13.50 -13.60 28.80
N SER A 145 14.73 -13.15 28.59
CA SER A 145 15.87 -13.50 29.45
C SER A 145 15.77 -12.92 30.87
N GLY A 146 14.94 -11.88 31.08
CA GLY A 146 14.76 -11.25 32.40
C GLY A 146 15.94 -10.40 32.88
N ALA A 147 16.92 -10.10 32.04
CA ALA A 147 18.06 -9.27 32.39
C ALA A 147 17.68 -7.77 32.45
N THR A 148 17.30 -7.28 33.64
CA THR A 148 16.75 -5.92 33.87
C THR A 148 17.68 -4.77 33.44
N ASP A 149 18.99 -4.94 33.52
CA ASP A 149 19.95 -3.90 33.10
C ASP A 149 20.06 -3.82 31.56
N GLN A 150 20.11 -4.98 30.91
CA GLN A 150 20.24 -5.07 29.46
C GLN A 150 18.93 -4.77 28.73
N ILE A 151 17.77 -5.10 29.32
CA ILE A 151 16.47 -4.81 28.71
C ILE A 151 16.19 -3.31 28.61
N SER A 152 16.68 -2.50 29.56
CA SER A 152 16.49 -1.04 29.54
C SER A 152 17.23 -0.40 28.37
N LYS A 153 18.47 -0.87 28.11
CA LYS A 153 19.26 -0.46 26.95
C LYS A 153 18.64 -0.95 25.64
N ALA A 154 18.31 -2.24 25.56
CA ALA A 154 17.68 -2.83 24.38
C ALA A 154 16.34 -2.16 24.03
N ARG A 155 15.55 -1.77 25.05
CA ARG A 155 14.32 -0.98 24.88
C ARG A 155 14.62 0.35 24.17
N ALA A 156 15.55 1.13 24.70
CA ALA A 156 15.87 2.45 24.14
C ALA A 156 16.36 2.34 22.70
N GLU A 157 17.28 1.42 22.41
CA GLU A 157 17.80 1.18 21.07
C GLU A 157 16.73 0.70 20.09
N THR A 158 15.80 -0.15 20.55
CA THR A 158 14.69 -0.65 19.71
C THR A 158 13.70 0.46 19.38
N ILE A 159 13.36 1.31 20.36
CA ILE A 159 12.48 2.47 20.16
C ILE A 159 13.10 3.43 19.14
N GLU A 160 14.36 3.81 19.33
CA GLU A 160 15.06 4.73 18.43
C GLU A 160 15.10 4.19 17.00
N ALA A 161 15.44 2.90 16.83
CA ALA A 161 15.47 2.28 15.52
C ALA A 161 14.08 2.21 14.86
N LEU A 162 13.02 1.90 15.62
CA LEU A 162 11.65 1.89 15.09
C LEU A 162 11.19 3.28 14.67
N GLN A 163 11.52 4.33 15.42
CA GLN A 163 11.20 5.71 15.07
C GLN A 163 11.92 6.15 13.79
N VAL A 164 13.20 5.79 13.63
CA VAL A 164 13.94 6.06 12.38
C VAL A 164 13.28 5.34 11.20
N LEU A 165 12.86 4.10 11.39
CA LEU A 165 12.19 3.32 10.36
C LEU A 165 10.81 3.89 9.97
N GLU A 166 10.04 4.36 10.95
CA GLU A 166 8.77 5.06 10.74
C GLU A 166 8.98 6.34 9.93
N GLN A 167 9.91 7.20 10.36
CA GLN A 167 10.26 8.43 9.64
C GLN A 167 10.74 8.13 8.21
N THR A 168 11.47 7.04 8.02
CA THR A 168 11.91 6.59 6.70
C THR A 168 10.71 6.19 5.83
N ALA A 169 9.76 5.41 6.35
CA ALA A 169 8.53 5.06 5.62
C ALA A 169 7.72 6.31 5.24
N ALA A 170 7.55 7.24 6.18
CA ALA A 170 6.85 8.50 5.94
C ALA A 170 7.58 9.37 4.91
N GLY A 171 8.91 9.40 4.94
CA GLY A 171 9.74 10.10 3.97
C GLY A 171 9.64 9.51 2.56
N GLU A 172 9.71 8.19 2.42
CA GLU A 172 9.50 7.49 1.14
C GLU A 172 8.10 7.74 0.59
N LEU A 173 7.08 7.70 1.45
CA LEU A 173 5.71 8.04 1.06
C LEU A 173 5.60 9.49 0.59
N SER A 174 6.14 10.45 1.35
CA SER A 174 6.12 11.87 0.98
C SER A 174 6.78 12.11 -0.36
N ARG A 175 7.95 11.50 -0.60
CA ARG A 175 8.66 11.60 -1.88
C ARG A 175 7.85 11.00 -3.03
N ALA A 176 7.21 9.85 -2.81
CA ALA A 176 6.38 9.22 -3.83
C ALA A 176 5.12 10.06 -4.16
N VAL A 177 4.50 10.67 -3.15
CA VAL A 177 3.37 11.60 -3.32
C VAL A 177 3.79 12.88 -4.05
N GLU A 178 4.95 13.44 -3.71
CA GLU A 178 5.50 14.63 -4.37
C GLU A 178 5.82 14.35 -5.84
N ALA A 179 6.46 13.21 -6.14
CA ALA A 179 6.72 12.78 -7.51
C ALA A 179 5.42 12.63 -8.32
N LYS A 180 4.36 12.07 -7.71
CA LYS A 180 3.04 11.96 -8.34
C LYS A 180 2.42 13.35 -8.59
N THR A 181 2.56 14.27 -7.64
CA THR A 181 2.02 15.63 -7.75
C THR A 181 2.72 16.39 -8.87
N LEU A 182 4.04 16.26 -8.99
CA LEU A 182 4.82 16.86 -10.07
C LEU A 182 4.41 16.29 -11.44
N ALA A 183 4.26 14.96 -11.55
CA ALA A 183 3.78 14.33 -12.78
C ALA A 183 2.39 14.86 -13.19
N LEU A 184 1.45 14.98 -12.23
CA LEU A 184 0.12 15.53 -12.50
C LEU A 184 0.17 17.00 -12.95
N SER A 185 1.07 17.81 -12.39
CA SER A 185 1.26 19.20 -12.81
C SER A 185 1.80 19.30 -14.23
N ALA A 186 2.74 18.43 -14.60
CA ALA A 186 3.30 18.36 -15.94
C ALA A 186 2.26 17.88 -16.96
N ASP A 187 1.46 16.87 -16.62
CA ASP A 187 0.36 16.39 -17.45
C ASP A 187 -0.70 17.49 -17.65
N SER A 188 -1.00 18.27 -16.60
CA SER A 188 -1.93 19.40 -16.68
C SER A 188 -1.41 20.51 -17.61
N ASP A 189 -0.13 20.89 -17.50
CA ASP A 189 0.49 21.88 -18.38
C ASP A 189 0.53 21.39 -19.84
N ALA A 190 0.82 20.11 -20.05
CA ALA A 190 0.77 19.48 -21.36
C ALA A 190 -0.64 19.50 -21.97
N ILE A 191 -1.68 19.22 -21.18
CA ILE A 191 -3.08 19.30 -21.61
C ILE A 191 -3.45 20.74 -22.01
N VAL A 192 -3.10 21.73 -21.17
CA VAL A 192 -3.39 23.15 -21.46
C VAL A 192 -2.68 23.59 -22.73
N ARG A 193 -1.41 23.21 -22.89
CA ARG A 193 -0.61 23.52 -24.08
C ARG A 193 -1.20 22.89 -25.33
N LEU A 194 -1.59 21.61 -25.27
CA LEU A 194 -2.22 20.91 -26.38
C LEU A 194 -3.57 21.56 -26.76
N ALA A 195 -4.43 21.83 -25.77
CA ALA A 195 -5.71 22.51 -25.99
C ALA A 195 -5.53 23.89 -26.65
N SER A 196 -4.53 24.68 -26.20
CA SER A 196 -4.22 25.98 -26.79
C SER A 196 -3.72 25.87 -28.24
N MET A 197 -2.94 24.83 -28.55
CA MET A 197 -2.46 24.55 -29.90
C MET A 197 -3.59 24.13 -30.85
N ASP A 198 -4.57 23.39 -30.33
CA ASP A 198 -5.79 23.00 -31.05
C ASP A 198 -6.84 24.15 -31.15
N GLY A 199 -6.51 25.34 -30.64
CA GLY A 199 -7.36 26.53 -30.69
C GLY A 199 -8.41 26.64 -29.58
N TYR A 200 -8.43 25.69 -28.64
CA TYR A 200 -9.27 25.75 -27.44
C TYR A 200 -8.54 26.57 -26.37
N THR A 201 -8.77 27.90 -26.36
CA THR A 201 -8.32 28.73 -25.23
C THR A 201 -9.23 28.49 -24.03
N ALA A 202 -8.67 28.03 -22.93
CA ALA A 202 -9.36 28.00 -21.65
C ALA A 202 -9.69 29.45 -21.28
N THR A 203 -10.93 29.89 -21.56
CA THR A 203 -11.52 31.06 -20.91
C THR A 203 -11.76 30.65 -19.46
N ALA A 204 -10.67 30.65 -18.68
CA ALA A 204 -10.78 30.66 -17.25
C ALA A 204 -11.54 31.94 -16.90
N THR A 205 -12.75 31.77 -16.39
CA THR A 205 -13.58 32.80 -15.76
C THR A 205 -12.73 33.60 -14.78
N GLN A 206 -12.12 34.69 -15.26
CA GLN A 206 -11.76 35.82 -14.42
C GLN A 206 -13.08 36.48 -14.05
N GLY A 207 -13.54 36.17 -12.83
CA GLY A 207 -14.67 36.85 -12.24
C GLY A 207 -14.44 38.36 -12.26
N ALA A 208 -15.45 39.07 -12.73
CA ALA A 208 -15.96 40.32 -12.18
C ALA A 208 -15.02 41.06 -11.20
N GLN A 209 -14.23 42.02 -11.73
CA GLN A 209 -13.59 43.17 -11.06
C GLN A 209 -12.62 43.77 -12.10
N HIS A 210 -12.81 44.89 -12.78
CA HIS A 210 -13.54 46.11 -12.51
C HIS A 210 -13.94 46.77 -13.85
N GLU A 211 -15.21 47.09 -14.02
CA GLU A 211 -15.68 48.16 -14.91
C GLU A 211 -16.17 49.31 -13.99
N HIS A 212 -16.02 50.57 -14.44
CA HIS A 212 -16.36 51.85 -13.75
C HIS A 212 -15.37 52.30 -12.64
N THR A 213 -14.81 53.52 -12.58
CA THR A 213 -15.01 54.84 -13.21
C THR A 213 -13.72 55.65 -12.99
N SER A 214 -13.19 56.35 -14.00
CA SER A 214 -13.30 57.81 -14.19
C SER A 214 -12.68 58.70 -13.09
N ASP A 215 -11.79 59.58 -13.57
CA ASP A 215 -11.37 60.89 -13.05
C ASP A 215 -10.34 61.01 -11.91
N GLY A 216 -9.31 61.82 -12.14
CA GLY A 216 -8.33 62.19 -11.11
C GLY A 216 -6.90 62.43 -11.58
N ASN A 217 -6.69 63.24 -12.61
CA ASN A 217 -5.40 63.88 -12.86
C ASN A 217 -5.05 64.80 -11.69
N VAL A 218 -4.13 64.39 -10.81
CA VAL A 218 -3.44 65.31 -9.88
C VAL A 218 -1.94 65.08 -9.94
N GLN A 219 -1.34 65.92 -10.78
CA GLN A 219 0.02 66.42 -10.70
C GLN A 219 0.48 66.61 -9.24
N GLY A 220 1.41 65.77 -8.79
CA GLY A 220 2.00 65.81 -7.45
C GLY A 220 3.51 65.66 -7.53
N SER A 221 4.17 66.79 -7.74
CA SER A 221 5.61 67.02 -7.69
C SER A 221 6.27 66.56 -6.39
N ASN A 222 7.30 65.69 -6.46
CA ASN A 222 8.45 65.76 -5.55
C ASN A 222 9.63 64.90 -6.05
N VAL A 223 10.59 65.51 -6.74
CA VAL A 223 11.95 64.93 -6.89
C VAL A 223 12.90 65.92 -6.25
N GLN A 224 13.27 65.57 -5.02
CA GLN A 224 14.30 66.24 -4.24
C GLN A 224 15.56 65.38 -4.28
N GLY A 225 16.67 65.98 -4.70
CA GLY A 225 18.01 65.59 -4.27
C GLY A 225 18.91 64.96 -5.34
N GLY A 226 19.98 65.67 -5.70
CA GLY A 226 21.10 65.08 -6.43
C GLY A 226 22.10 66.06 -7.02
N ASN A 227 22.68 66.94 -6.21
CA ASN A 227 23.81 67.78 -6.61
C ASN A 227 25.08 66.90 -6.63
N ARG A 228 25.69 66.72 -7.81
CA ARG A 228 27.14 66.73 -8.10
C ARG A 228 27.42 66.32 -9.53
#